data_AF-A0A818N5X9-F1
#
_entry.id   AF-A0A818N5X9-F1
#
_cell.length_a   1.000
_cell.length_b   1.000
_cell.length_c   1.000
_cell.angle_alpha   90.00
_cell.angle_beta   90.00
_cell.angle_gamma   90.00
#
_symmetry.space_group_name_H-M   'P 1'
#
loop_
_entity.id
_entity.type
_entity.pdbx_description
1 polymer ?
#
loop_
_entity_poly.entity_id
_entity_poly.type
_entity_poly.pdbx_seq_one_letter_code
_entity_poly.pdbx_strand_id
1 'polypeptide(L)'
;MYFSRDVFANTVRGSLSIEGIPIESKQVVSKANNLENQTIFVRRHSNEEPQECRVIQANDLLLQDIKTKRYFRAQRHELEYLTIPEQEGIEVTYVLKEQGKATLSYQIHGKLCQ
;
A
#
# COMPACT_ATOMS: atom_id res chain seq x y z
N MET A 1 6.68 -11.50 -9.10
CA MET A 1 5.77 -12.57 -8.62
C MET A 1 4.68 -11.91 -7.79
N TYR A 2 3.42 -12.34 -7.88
CA TYR A 2 2.29 -11.73 -7.15
C TYR A 2 1.75 -12.71 -6.12
N PHE A 3 1.52 -12.23 -4.89
CA PHE A 3 0.83 -12.98 -3.84
C PHE A 3 -0.61 -12.51 -3.76
N SER A 4 -1.56 -13.42 -3.57
CA SER A 4 -2.91 -13.01 -3.19
C SER A 4 -2.87 -12.27 -1.85
N ARG A 5 -3.84 -11.38 -1.64
CA ARG A 5 -3.93 -10.57 -0.42
C ARG A 5 -3.98 -11.43 0.84
N ASP A 6 -4.66 -12.58 0.78
CA ASP A 6 -4.76 -13.52 1.89
C ASP A 6 -3.41 -14.18 2.22
N VAL A 7 -2.65 -14.59 1.21
CA VAL A 7 -1.32 -15.17 1.44
C VAL A 7 -0.39 -14.12 2.03
N PHE A 8 -0.37 -12.92 1.45
CA PHE A 8 0.46 -11.81 1.93
C PHE A 8 0.14 -11.40 3.38
N ALA A 9 -1.15 -11.32 3.73
CA ALA A 9 -1.57 -10.98 5.09
C ALA A 9 -1.11 -12.00 6.14
N ASN A 10 -0.92 -13.25 5.73
CA ASN A 10 -0.44 -14.31 6.61
C ASN A 10 1.08 -14.49 6.57
N THR A 11 1.79 -13.91 5.60
CA THR A 11 3.26 -14.03 5.52
C THR A 11 3.93 -13.36 6.73
N VAL A 12 4.82 -14.10 7.39
CA VAL A 12 5.66 -13.57 8.48
C VAL A 12 6.60 -12.52 7.89
N ARG A 13 6.53 -11.29 8.41
CA ARG A 13 7.36 -10.18 7.93
C ARG A 13 8.85 -10.54 8.01
N GLY A 14 9.57 -10.29 6.94
CA GLY A 14 11.00 -10.58 6.85
C GLY A 14 11.37 -12.02 6.49
N SER A 15 10.41 -12.96 6.48
CA SER A 15 10.66 -14.38 6.18
C SER A 15 10.93 -14.69 4.70
N LEU A 16 10.64 -13.74 3.80
CA LEU A 16 10.95 -13.86 2.37
C LEU A 16 12.47 -14.04 2.18
N SER A 17 12.84 -15.11 1.49
CA SER A 17 14.23 -15.47 1.17
C SER A 17 14.31 -16.12 -0.21
N ILE A 18 15.47 -15.97 -0.87
CA ILE A 18 15.79 -16.72 -2.10
C ILE A 18 16.84 -17.78 -1.76
N GLU A 19 16.62 -18.99 -2.24
CA GLU A 19 17.50 -20.15 -2.08
C GLU A 19 18.00 -20.66 -3.43
N GLY A 20 19.15 -21.33 -3.43
CA GLY A 20 19.73 -21.96 -4.63
C GLY A 20 20.58 -21.04 -5.50
N ILE A 21 20.71 -19.75 -5.16
CA ILE A 21 21.61 -18.82 -5.83
C ILE A 21 22.20 -17.80 -4.85
N PRO A 22 23.49 -17.43 -4.96
CA PRO A 22 24.09 -16.41 -4.11
C PRO A 22 23.46 -15.03 -4.32
N ILE A 23 23.01 -14.42 -3.22
CA ILE A 23 22.46 -13.05 -3.20
C ILE A 23 23.60 -12.06 -2.95
N GLU A 24 23.69 -11.02 -3.76
CA GLU A 24 24.61 -9.90 -3.56
C GLU A 24 24.02 -8.88 -2.59
N SER A 25 22.76 -8.50 -2.80
CA SER A 25 22.06 -7.57 -1.93
C SER A 25 20.56 -7.84 -1.87
N LYS A 26 19.95 -7.41 -0.76
CA LYS A 26 18.51 -7.46 -0.50
C LYS A 26 18.05 -6.07 -0.11
N GLN A 27 17.08 -5.54 -0.82
CA GLN A 27 16.40 -4.30 -0.47
C GLN A 27 14.95 -4.62 -0.12
N VAL A 28 14.46 -4.07 0.99
CA VAL A 28 13.08 -4.22 1.43
C VAL A 28 12.47 -2.83 1.55
N VAL A 29 11.39 -2.59 0.82
CA VAL A 29 10.63 -1.34 0.87
C VAL A 29 9.23 -1.66 1.38
N SER A 30 8.86 -1.09 2.52
CA SER A 30 7.47 -1.14 2.99
C SER A 30 6.71 0.01 2.35
N LYS A 31 5.70 -0.32 1.54
CA LYS A 31 4.75 0.64 0.98
C LYS A 31 3.58 0.74 1.95
N ALA A 32 3.51 1.86 2.66
CA ALA A 32 2.31 2.21 3.38
C ALA A 32 1.32 2.82 2.39
N ASN A 33 0.04 2.47 2.51
CA ASN A 33 -1.04 3.19 1.85
C ASN A 33 -1.25 4.47 2.63
N ASN A 34 -0.31 5.38 2.45
CA ASN A 34 -0.30 6.66 3.11
C ASN A 34 -1.06 7.62 2.20
N LEU A 35 -2.39 7.66 2.37
CA LEU A 35 -3.17 8.76 1.83
C LEU A 35 -2.87 10.08 2.56
N GLU A 36 -2.26 10.06 3.75
CA GLU A 36 -1.94 11.28 4.51
C GLU A 36 -1.02 12.20 3.72
N ASN A 37 -1.32 13.50 3.81
CA ASN A 37 -0.72 14.58 3.04
C ASN A 37 -0.91 14.51 1.51
N GLN A 38 -1.56 13.48 0.97
CA GLN A 38 -1.92 13.47 -0.44
C GLN A 38 -3.05 14.47 -0.72
N THR A 39 -3.06 14.98 -1.96
CA THR A 39 -4.16 15.77 -2.49
C THR A 39 -5.13 14.87 -3.23
N ILE A 40 -6.41 14.94 -2.86
CA ILE A 40 -7.51 14.22 -3.48
C ILE A 40 -8.64 15.18 -3.85
N PHE A 41 -9.51 14.78 -4.76
CA PHE A 41 -10.76 15.49 -5.01
C PHE A 41 -11.90 14.83 -4.25
N VAL A 42 -12.81 15.65 -3.72
CA VAL A 42 -14.01 15.17 -3.02
C VAL A 42 -15.23 15.70 -3.72
N ARG A 43 -16.17 14.82 -4.07
CA ARG A 43 -17.48 15.17 -4.60
C ARG A 43 -18.58 14.53 -3.74
N ARG A 44 -19.27 15.36 -2.93
CA ARG A 44 -20.36 14.90 -2.05
C ARG A 44 -21.66 14.63 -2.81
N HIS A 45 -21.94 15.47 -3.79
CA HIS A 45 -23.11 15.33 -4.66
C HIS A 45 -22.67 15.34 -6.12
N SER A 46 -23.30 14.51 -6.95
CA SER A 46 -22.95 14.34 -8.38
C SER A 46 -22.93 15.65 -9.17
N ASN A 47 -23.68 16.66 -8.71
CA ASN A 47 -23.85 17.94 -9.39
C ASN A 47 -22.96 19.07 -8.83
N GLU A 48 -22.11 18.78 -7.84
CA GLU A 48 -21.17 19.74 -7.27
C GLU A 48 -19.79 19.64 -7.93
N GLU A 49 -19.10 20.78 -7.99
CA GLU A 49 -17.70 20.81 -8.40
C GLU A 49 -16.84 20.04 -7.38
N PRO A 50 -15.93 19.17 -7.84
CA PRO A 50 -15.01 18.47 -6.94
C PRO A 50 -14.15 19.45 -6.17
N GLN A 51 -14.06 19.24 -4.86
CA GLN A 51 -13.25 20.04 -3.96
C GLN A 51 -11.87 19.43 -3.81
N GLU A 52 -10.83 20.22 -4.08
CA GLU A 52 -9.45 19.81 -3.88
C GLU A 52 -9.08 19.85 -2.39
N CYS A 53 -8.72 18.70 -1.85
CA CYS A 53 -8.53 18.50 -0.42
C CYS A 53 -7.20 17.82 -0.13
N ARG A 54 -6.53 18.25 0.94
CA ARG A 54 -5.39 17.52 1.52
C ARG A 54 -5.90 16.54 2.57
N VAL A 55 -5.48 15.29 2.49
CA VAL A 55 -5.75 14.30 3.53
C VAL A 55 -4.88 14.61 4.75
N ILE A 56 -5.51 14.79 5.90
CA ILE A 56 -4.82 15.02 7.17
C ILE A 56 -4.66 13.70 7.93
N GLN A 57 -5.70 12.87 7.91
CA GLN A 57 -5.67 11.51 8.49
C GLN A 57 -6.38 10.55 7.54
N ALA A 58 -5.69 9.48 7.15
CA ALA A 58 -6.20 8.50 6.19
C ALA A 58 -7.25 7.55 6.81
N ASN A 59 -7.11 7.24 8.10
CA ASN A 59 -7.93 6.24 8.79
C ASN A 59 -9.39 6.66 8.96
N ASP A 60 -9.64 7.91 9.35
CA ASP A 60 -10.98 8.47 9.53
C ASP A 60 -11.38 9.49 8.44
N LEU A 61 -10.56 9.59 7.38
CA LEU A 61 -10.72 10.51 6.25
C LEU A 61 -10.95 11.96 6.71
N LEU A 62 -10.15 12.43 7.66
CA LEU A 62 -10.07 13.84 7.98
C LEU A 62 -9.34 14.58 6.85
N LEU A 63 -10.04 15.50 6.21
CA LEU A 63 -9.54 16.26 5.07
C LEU A 63 -9.52 17.75 5.39
N GLN A 64 -8.62 18.48 4.72
CA GLN A 64 -8.58 19.93 4.70
C GLN A 64 -8.82 20.45 3.29
N ASP A 65 -9.86 21.27 3.11
CA ASP A 65 -10.09 22.02 1.87
C ASP A 65 -8.91 22.97 1.61
N ILE A 66 -8.28 22.87 0.43
CA ILE A 66 -7.11 23.68 0.11
C ILE A 66 -7.46 25.17 -0.03
N LYS A 67 -8.66 25.49 -0.55
CA LYS A 67 -9.15 26.86 -0.76
C LYS A 67 -9.63 27.48 0.55
N THR A 68 -10.49 26.78 1.29
CA THR A 68 -11.14 27.36 2.49
C THR A 68 -10.38 27.09 3.79
N LYS A 69 -9.38 26.20 3.78
CA LYS A 69 -8.65 25.70 4.96
C LYS A 69 -9.51 25.02 6.02
N ARG A 70 -10.79 24.75 5.70
CA ARG A 70 -11.73 24.07 6.61
C ARG A 70 -11.44 22.59 6.67
N TYR A 71 -11.64 22.03 7.86
CA TYR A 71 -11.51 20.59 8.11
C TYR A 71 -12.87 19.93 8.08
N PHE A 72 -12.96 18.77 7.44
CA PHE A 72 -14.17 17.96 7.43
C PHE A 72 -13.84 16.49 7.21
N ARG A 73 -14.80 15.60 7.51
CA ARG A 73 -14.70 14.18 7.20
C ARG A 73 -15.46 13.84 5.94
N ALA A 74 -14.90 12.97 5.12
CA ALA A 74 -15.52 12.44 3.91
C ALA A 74 -15.78 10.94 4.03
N GLN A 75 -16.65 10.42 3.18
CA GLN A 75 -16.85 8.99 2.99
C GLN A 75 -16.05 8.50 1.80
N ARG A 76 -15.65 7.21 1.81
CA ARG A 76 -14.82 6.63 0.73
C ARG A 76 -15.43 6.75 -0.67
N HIS A 77 -16.75 6.74 -0.78
CA HIS A 77 -17.45 6.86 -2.06
C HIS A 77 -17.49 8.29 -2.62
N GLU A 78 -17.15 9.28 -1.79
CA GLU A 78 -17.08 10.71 -2.19
C GLU A 78 -15.68 11.06 -2.74
N LEU A 79 -14.71 10.14 -2.65
CA LEU A 79 -13.31 10.40 -3.02
C LEU A 79 -13.05 10.11 -4.50
N GLU A 80 -12.52 11.10 -5.20
CA GLU A 80 -11.94 10.99 -6.53
C GLU A 80 -10.41 11.15 -6.42
N TYR A 81 -9.67 10.07 -6.68
CA TYR A 81 -8.22 10.05 -6.53
C TYR A 81 -7.53 10.63 -7.77
N LEU A 82 -6.70 11.65 -7.58
CA LEU A 82 -5.77 12.16 -8.60
C LEU A 82 -4.72 11.11 -8.99
N THR A 83 -4.27 10.35 -7.99
CA THR A 83 -3.31 9.27 -8.15
C THR A 83 -3.86 8.09 -7.37
N ILE A 84 -3.99 6.94 -8.01
CA ILE A 84 -4.45 5.72 -7.34
C ILE A 84 -3.49 5.48 -6.17
N PRO A 85 -3.97 5.44 -4.92
CA PRO A 85 -3.10 5.23 -3.78
C PRO A 85 -2.31 3.93 -3.98
N GLU A 86 -1.01 3.98 -3.69
CA GLU A 86 -0.21 2.75 -3.67
C GLU A 86 -0.85 1.75 -2.72
N GLN A 87 -1.10 0.54 -3.21
CA GLN A 87 -1.60 -0.52 -2.34
C GLN A 87 -0.58 -0.79 -1.25
N GLU A 88 -1.05 -0.96 0.00
CA GLU A 88 -0.20 -1.42 1.09
C GLU A 88 0.52 -2.69 0.65
N GLY A 89 1.84 -2.70 0.83
CA GLY A 89 2.64 -3.81 0.34
C GLY A 89 4.05 -3.80 0.90
N ILE A 90 4.74 -4.91 0.70
CA ILE A 90 6.18 -5.01 0.92
C ILE A 90 6.76 -5.38 -0.43
N GLU A 91 7.65 -4.54 -0.94
CA GLU A 91 8.47 -4.82 -2.10
C GLU A 91 9.83 -5.34 -1.61
N VAL A 92 10.24 -6.51 -2.11
CA VAL A 92 11.54 -7.09 -1.80
C VAL A 92 12.30 -7.29 -3.11
N THR A 93 13.43 -6.62 -3.24
CA THR A 93 14.29 -6.68 -4.41
C THR A 93 15.58 -7.41 -4.05
N TYR A 94 15.93 -8.42 -4.85
CA TYR A 94 17.17 -9.18 -4.71
C TYR A 94 18.07 -8.91 -5.91
N VAL A 95 19.33 -8.58 -5.63
CA VAL A 95 20.40 -8.58 -6.65
C VAL A 95 21.12 -9.90 -6.52
N LEU A 96 21.17 -10.67 -7.61
CA LEU A 96 21.78 -11.99 -7.67
C LEU A 96 23.20 -11.86 -8.22
N LYS A 97 24.15 -12.61 -7.66
CA LYS A 97 25.55 -12.59 -8.14
C LYS A 97 25.73 -13.24 -9.51
N GLU A 98 24.84 -14.15 -9.85
CA GLU A 98 24.86 -14.93 -11.09
C GLU A 98 23.44 -15.20 -11.58
N GLN A 99 23.31 -15.69 -12.82
CA GLN A 99 22.04 -16.15 -13.35
C GLN A 99 21.84 -17.63 -13.02
N GLY A 100 20.61 -18.04 -12.74
CA GLY A 100 20.33 -19.42 -12.40
C GLY A 100 18.88 -19.66 -11.96
N LYS A 101 18.63 -20.88 -11.50
CA LYS A 101 17.35 -21.24 -10.89
C LYS A 101 17.41 -20.95 -9.40
N ALA A 102 16.41 -20.23 -8.90
CA ALA A 102 16.26 -19.89 -7.51
C ALA A 102 14.88 -20.31 -7.01
N THR A 103 14.78 -20.62 -5.72
CA THR A 103 13.51 -20.90 -5.05
C THR A 103 13.21 -19.74 -4.11
N LEU A 104 12.00 -19.17 -4.21
CA LEU A 104 11.52 -18.16 -3.27
C LEU A 104 10.80 -18.88 -2.11
N SER A 105 11.34 -18.72 -0.90
CA SER A 105 10.78 -19.28 0.33
C SER A 105 10.20 -18.17 1.21
N TYR A 106 9.12 -18.46 1.92
CA TYR A 106 8.51 -17.57 2.91
C TYR A 106 7.77 -18.38 3.98
N GLN A 107 7.61 -17.80 5.17
CA GLN A 107 6.82 -18.39 6.25
C GLN A 107 5.44 -17.73 6.28
N ILE A 108 4.40 -18.52 6.56
CA ILE A 108 3.06 -18.02 6.86
C ILE A 108 2.73 -18.33 8.32
N HIS A 109 1.96 -17.45 8.97
CA HIS A 109 1.32 -17.75 10.25
C HIS A 109 0.40 -18.95 10.00
N GLY A 110 0.64 -20.06 10.70
CA GLY A 110 -0.20 -21.24 10.57
C GLY A 110 -1.63 -20.89 10.94
N LYS A 111 -2.56 -20.94 9.98
CA LYS A 111 -3.95 -21.17 10.34
C LYS A 111 -3.99 -22.57 10.96
N LEU A 112 -4.43 -22.65 12.22
CA LEU A 112 -5.12 -23.85 12.68
C LEU A 112 -6.31 -24.02 11.71
N CYS A 113 -6.18 -24.91 10.74
CA CYS A 113 -7.33 -25.48 10.07
C CYS A 113 -8.10 -26.23 11.18
N GLN A 114 -9.16 -25.61 11.68
CA GLN A 114 -10.24 -26.32 12.35
C GLN A 114 -11.21 -26.82 11.30
#